data_AF-A0AA96C8P4-F1
#
_entry.id   AF-A0AA96C8P4-F1
#
_cell.length_a   1.000
_cell.length_b   1.000
_cell.length_c   1.000
_cell.angle_alpha   90.00
_cell.angle_beta   90.00
_cell.angle_gamma   90.00
#
_symmetry.space_group_name_H-M   'P 1'
#
loop_
_entity.id
_entity.type
_entity.pdbx_description
1 polymer ?
#
loop_
_entity_poly.entity_id
_entity_poly.type
_entity_poly.pdbx_seq_one_letter_code
_entity_poly.pdbx_strand_id
1 'polypeptide(L)' 'MSRDKPGLADFAALYIRCDDCGNEKRMTPQMLARLVDSGIHCADELRPKLTCSVCRAGGGRGKNVALIPAFRWG' A
#
# COMPACT_ATOMS: atom_id res chain seq x y z
N MET A 1 -12.14 3.84 23.84
CA MET A 1 -10.84 4.04 23.19
C MET A 1 -10.93 3.35 21.85
N SER A 2 -11.11 4.11 20.77
CA SER A 2 -11.14 3.55 19.42
C SER A 2 -9.81 2.84 19.19
N ARG A 3 -9.83 1.55 18.81
CA ARG A 3 -8.61 0.84 18.39
C ARG A 3 -8.02 1.64 17.23
N ASP A 4 -6.94 2.37 17.47
CA ASP A 4 -6.19 3.05 16.42
C ASP A 4 -5.87 2.02 15.33
N LYS A 5 -6.32 2.29 14.10
CA LYS A 5 -5.93 1.46 12.96
C LYS A 5 -4.40 1.50 12.87
N PRO A 6 -3.73 0.36 12.64
CA PRO A 6 -2.28 0.34 12.54
C PRO A 6 -1.82 1.26 11.40
N GLY A 7 -0.84 2.09 11.70
CA GLY A 7 -0.22 3.00 10.75
C GLY A 7 0.78 2.29 9.85
N LEU A 8 1.24 2.99 8.81
CA LEU A 8 2.28 2.46 7.91
C LEU A 8 3.59 2.12 8.65
N ALA A 9 3.88 2.82 9.75
CA ALA A 9 5.05 2.59 10.59
C ALA A 9 5.00 1.25 11.35
N ASP A 10 3.80 0.70 11.59
CA ASP A 10 3.61 -0.57 12.31
C ASP A 10 3.82 -1.80 11.42
N PHE A 11 3.89 -1.61 10.10
CA PHE A 11 3.99 -2.70 9.14
C PHE A 11 5.45 -3.14 8.92
N ALA A 12 5.71 -4.46 8.97
CA ALA A 12 6.97 -5.06 8.54
C ALA A 12 7.20 -4.93 7.03
N ALA A 13 6.11 -4.96 6.28
CA ALA A 13 6.05 -4.68 4.85
C ALA A 13 4.59 -4.40 4.47
N LEU A 14 4.39 -3.75 3.33
CA LEU A 14 3.07 -3.59 2.73
C LEU A 14 3.11 -4.14 1.30
N TYR A 15 2.31 -5.14 1.02
CA TYR A 15 2.16 -5.67 -0.34
C TYR A 15 1.05 -4.92 -1.05
N ILE A 16 1.32 -4.50 -2.27
CA ILE A 16 0.38 -3.81 -3.16
C ILE A 16 0.13 -4.73 -4.33
N ARG A 17 -1.09 -5.26 -4.44
CA ARG A 17 -1.47 -6.16 -5.52
C ARG A 17 -2.56 -5.52 -6.36
N CYS A 18 -2.44 -5.60 -7.68
CA CYS A 18 -3.53 -5.26 -8.58
C CYS A 18 -4.45 -6.48 -8.77
N ASP A 19 -5.74 -6.34 -8.45
CA ASP A 19 -6.69 -7.45 -8.59
C ASP A 19 -7.15 -7.65 -10.05
N ASP A 20 -6.88 -6.69 -10.95
CA ASP A 20 -7.18 -6.84 -12.38
C ASP A 20 -6.14 -7.70 -13.13
N CYS A 21 -4.85 -7.51 -12.85
CA CYS A 21 -3.76 -8.16 -13.60
C CYS A 21 -2.80 -9.01 -12.74
N GLY A 22 -3.00 -9.04 -11.42
CA GLY A 22 -2.15 -9.79 -10.50
C GLY A 22 -0.78 -9.15 -10.21
N ASN A 23 -0.42 -8.04 -10.87
CA ASN A 23 0.88 -7.40 -10.64
C ASN A 23 1.03 -6.96 -9.18
N GLU A 24 2.13 -7.37 -8.55
CA GLU A 24 2.40 -7.14 -7.14
C GLU A 24 3.68 -6.32 -6.94
N LYS A 25 3.68 -5.47 -5.92
CA LYS A 25 4.86 -4.75 -5.43
C LYS A 25 4.91 -4.81 -3.91
N ARG A 26 6.06 -5.14 -3.36
CA ARG A 26 6.34 -5.05 -1.91
C ARG A 26 6.95 -3.69 -1.57
N MET A 27 6.38 -3.01 -0.58
CA MET A 27 6.98 -1.85 0.08
C MET A 27 7.72 -2.30 1.34
N THR A 28 9.00 -1.93 1.43
CA THR A 28 9.84 -2.19 2.60
C THR A 28 9.58 -1.16 3.69
N PRO A 29 9.99 -1.42 4.96
CA PRO A 29 9.86 -0.44 6.04
C PRO A 29 10.47 0.93 5.71
N GLN A 30 11.59 0.96 4.98
CA GLN A 30 12.25 2.20 4.55
C GLN A 30 11.37 3.01 3.58
N MET A 31 10.66 2.34 2.68
CA MET A 31 9.71 3.01 1.77
C MET A 31 8.49 3.52 2.52
N LEU A 32 8.01 2.74 3.49
CA LEU A 32 6.88 3.14 4.35
C LEU A 32 7.23 4.35 5.22
N ALA A 33 8.44 4.39 5.80
CA ALA A 33 8.93 5.54 6.55
C ALA A 33 8.92 6.83 5.69
N ARG A 34 9.39 6.76 4.44
CA ARG A 34 9.33 7.92 3.52
C ARG A 34 7.90 8.38 3.22
N LEU A 35 6.93 7.47 3.21
CA LEU A 35 5.52 7.84 3.03
C LEU A 35 4.98 8.54 4.28
N VAL A 36 5.35 8.06 5.47
CA VAL A 36 5.03 8.71 6.75
C VAL A 36 5.62 10.12 6.82
N ASP A 37 6.89 10.28 6.44
CA ASP A 37 7.56 11.59 6.36
C ASP A 37 6.89 12.53 5.35
N SER A 38 6.23 11.97 4.33
CA SER A 38 5.45 12.72 3.32
C SER A 38 4.00 13.04 3.75
N GLY A 39 3.61 12.66 4.98
CA GLY A 39 2.28 12.90 5.54
C GLY A 39 1.23 11.84 5.19
N ILE A 40 1.64 10.63 4.79
CA ILE A 40 0.74 9.48 4.60
C ILE A 40 0.97 8.51 5.75
N HIS A 41 0.01 8.45 6.68
CA HIS A 41 0.17 7.75 7.95
C HIS A 41 -0.49 6.37 7.94
N CYS A 42 -1.50 6.13 7.09
CA CYS A 42 -2.20 4.85 7.04
C CYS A 42 -2.48 4.35 5.61
N ALA A 43 -2.85 3.06 5.52
CA ALA A 43 -3.15 2.40 4.24
C ALA A 43 -4.35 3.04 3.50
N ASP A 44 -5.35 3.54 4.24
CA ASP A 44 -6.55 4.16 3.66
C ASP A 44 -6.20 5.45 2.91
N GLU A 45 -5.22 6.23 3.38
CA GLU A 45 -4.71 7.43 2.72
C GLU A 45 -3.84 7.10 1.50
N LEU A 46 -3.14 5.97 1.55
CA LEU A 46 -2.27 5.53 0.46
C LEU A 46 -3.07 4.97 -0.72
N ARG A 47 -4.11 4.16 -0.46
CA ARG A 47 -4.88 3.43 -1.47
C ARG A 47 -5.35 4.29 -2.66
N PRO A 48 -6.00 5.45 -2.50
CA PRO A 48 -6.48 6.24 -3.63
C PRO A 48 -5.35 6.80 -4.52
N LYS A 49 -4.15 6.97 -3.94
CA LYS A 49 -2.97 7.51 -4.64
C LYS A 49 -2.28 6.46 -5.52
N LEU A 50 -2.52 5.17 -5.25
CA LEU A 50 -1.92 4.07 -6.00
C LEU A 50 -2.59 3.87 -7.36
N THR A 51 -1.79 3.40 -8.31
CA THR A 51 -2.24 3.01 -9.65
C THR A 51 -1.33 1.90 -10.16
N CYS A 52 -1.90 0.83 -10.72
CA CYS A 52 -1.16 -0.21 -11.42
C CYS A 52 -0.66 0.32 -12.77
N SER A 53 0.65 0.43 -12.93
CA SER A 53 1.28 0.90 -14.17
C SER A 53 1.02 -0.02 -15.35
N VAL A 54 0.96 -1.35 -15.13
CA VAL A 54 0.69 -2.34 -16.18
C VAL A 54 -0.71 -2.16 -16.75
N CYS A 55 -1.74 -2.14 -15.90
CA CYS A 55 -3.11 -1.89 -16.34
C CYS A 55 -3.26 -0.52 -17.01
N ARG A 56 -2.57 0.51 -16.50
CA ARG A 56 -2.62 1.85 -17.08
C ARG A 56 -1.98 1.91 -18.47
N ALA A 57 -0.85 1.22 -18.66
CA ALA A 57 -0.19 1.11 -19.97
C ALA A 57 -1.05 0.35 -20.99
N GLY A 58 -1.86 -0.62 -20.54
CA GLY A 58 -2.82 -1.35 -21.38
C GLY A 58 -4.15 -0.63 -21.63
N GLY A 59 -4.31 0.63 -21.23
CA GLY A 59 -5.54 1.41 -21.44
C GLY A 59 -6.60 1.28 -20.34
N GLY A 60 -6.34 0.53 -19.27
CA GLY A 60 -7.20 0.43 -18.10
C GLY A 60 -7.00 1.56 -17.08
N ARG A 61 -7.89 1.66 -16.09
CA ARG A 61 -7.76 2.66 -15.00
C ARG A 61 -6.62 2.34 -14.03
N GLY A 62 -6.33 1.06 -13.83
CA GLY A 62 -5.30 0.58 -12.88
C GLY A 62 -5.60 0.92 -11.42
N LYS A 63 -6.88 1.13 -11.05
CA LYS A 63 -7.29 1.53 -9.70
C LYS A 63 -7.77 0.38 -8.83
N ASN A 64 -7.90 -0.83 -9.39
CA ASN A 64 -8.25 -2.02 -8.63
C ASN A 64 -7.01 -2.57 -7.91
N VAL A 65 -6.61 -1.89 -6.83
CA VAL A 65 -5.43 -2.22 -6.03
C VAL A 65 -5.81 -2.54 -4.59
N ALA A 66 -5.29 -3.66 -4.11
CA ALA A 66 -5.37 -4.14 -2.75
C ALA A 66 -4.07 -3.84 -1.99
N LEU A 67 -4.22 -3.52 -0.71
CA LEU A 67 -3.14 -3.28 0.24
C LEU A 67 -3.18 -4.41 1.27
N ILE A 68 -2.10 -5.18 1.36
CA ILE A 68 -2.00 -6.35 2.22
C ILE A 68 -0.84 -6.10 3.21
N PRO A 69 -1.14 -5.70 4.45
CA PRO A 69 -0.10 -5.45 5.45
C PRO A 69 0.51 -6.77 5.93
N ALA A 70 1.83 -6.78 6.05
CA ALA A 70 2.56 -7.83 6.76
C ALA A 70 3.02 -7.26 8.10
N PHE A 71 2.56 -7.84 9.19
CA PHE A 71 2.94 -7.44 10.54
C PHE A 71 4.22 -8.16 10.95
N ARG A 72 5.05 -7.49 11.77
CA ARG A 72 6.15 -8.18 12.44
C ARG A 72 5.47 -9.09 13.46
N TRP A 73 5.43 -10.40 13.20
CA TRP A 73 5.22 -11.33 14.29
C TRP A 73 6.46 -11.20 15.18
N GLY A 74 6.26 -10.60 16.36
CA GLY A 74 7.25 -10.64 17.43
C GLY A 74 7.28 -12.03 18.05
#